data_AF-A0A379ACD8-F1
#
_entry.id   AF-A0A379ACD8-F1
#
_cell.length_a   1.000
_cell.length_b   1.000
_cell.length_c   1.000
_cell.angle_alpha   90.00
_cell.angle_beta   90.00
_cell.angle_gamma   90.00
#
_symmetry.space_group_name_H-M   'P 1'
#
loop_
_entity.id
_entity.type
_entity.pdbx_description
1 polymer ?
#
loop_
_entity_poly.entity_id
_entity_poly.type
_entity_poly.pdbx_seq_one_letter_code
_entity_poly.pdbx_strand_id
1 'polypeptide(L)'
;MDRHSDTLQAADRDALKNIIKARTGKSDQEVDQIVAKTEQSYQQAVQKYQELKQQAEQKAREAGEKAAAATAKASWYALILLIIEAVLAGVMGMVGRRTQPRQVLSHERR
;
A
#
# COMPACT_ATOMS: atom_id res chain seq x y z
N MET A 1 -15.70 -11.56 -23.59
CA MET A 1 -16.56 -10.56 -22.92
C MET A 1 -15.67 -9.39 -22.50
N ASP A 2 -14.95 -8.77 -23.45
CA ASP A 2 -13.72 -8.02 -23.10
C ASP A 2 -13.74 -6.52 -23.47
N ARG A 3 -14.67 -6.08 -24.34
CA ARG A 3 -14.71 -4.67 -24.76
C ARG A 3 -15.09 -3.70 -23.63
N HIS A 4 -15.89 -4.15 -22.68
CA HIS A 4 -16.32 -3.32 -21.56
C HIS A 4 -15.21 -3.18 -20.49
N SER A 5 -14.39 -4.21 -20.28
CA SER A 5 -13.25 -4.13 -19.36
C SER A 5 -12.14 -3.24 -19.91
N ASP A 6 -11.85 -3.31 -21.21
CA ASP A 6 -10.83 -2.45 -21.83
C ASP A 6 -11.23 -0.97 -21.84
N THR A 7 -12.51 -0.69 -22.09
CA THR A 7 -13.03 0.70 -22.08
C THR A 7 -13.07 1.30 -20.68
N LEU A 8 -13.43 0.52 -19.67
CA LEU A 8 -13.35 0.95 -18.26
C LEU A 8 -11.91 1.21 -17.85
N GLN A 9 -10.99 0.31 -18.20
CA GLN A 9 -9.58 0.45 -17.84
C GLN A 9 -8.93 1.65 -18.53
N ALA A 10 -9.27 1.92 -19.79
CA ALA A 10 -8.82 3.12 -20.52
C ALA A 10 -9.37 4.40 -19.89
N ALA A 11 -10.67 4.43 -19.55
CA ALA A 11 -11.30 5.57 -18.90
C ALA A 11 -10.70 5.84 -17.51
N ASP A 12 -10.44 4.80 -16.72
CA ASP A 12 -9.78 4.89 -15.42
C ASP A 12 -8.35 5.42 -15.55
N ARG A 13 -7.63 4.98 -16.60
CA ARG A 13 -6.30 5.49 -16.94
C ARG A 13 -6.31 6.98 -17.20
N ASP A 14 -7.21 7.44 -18.05
CA ASP A 14 -7.31 8.85 -18.44
C ASP A 14 -7.79 9.72 -17.27
N ALA A 15 -8.69 9.22 -16.44
CA ALA A 15 -9.06 9.87 -15.19
C ALA A 15 -7.84 10.04 -14.26
N LEU A 16 -7.01 9.00 -14.11
CA LEU A 16 -5.79 9.06 -13.31
C LEU A 16 -4.82 10.12 -13.85
N LYS A 17 -4.61 10.15 -15.17
CA LYS A 17 -3.75 11.15 -15.82
C LYS A 17 -4.25 12.58 -15.54
N ASN A 18 -5.55 12.82 -15.66
CA ASN A 18 -6.15 14.14 -15.41
C ASN A 18 -6.01 14.58 -13.95
N ILE A 19 -6.18 13.67 -12.99
CA ILE A 19 -5.98 13.95 -11.57
C ILE A 19 -4.50 14.29 -11.29
N ILE A 20 -3.56 13.50 -11.82
CA ILE A 20 -2.12 13.75 -11.62
C ILE A 20 -1.73 15.09 -12.23
N LYS A 21 -2.17 15.40 -13.46
CA LYS A 21 -1.94 16.70 -14.10
C LYS A 21 -2.48 17.85 -13.26
N ALA A 22 -3.74 17.77 -12.84
CA ALA A 22 -4.38 18.81 -12.04
C ALA A 22 -3.67 19.05 -10.68
N ARG A 23 -3.09 18.00 -10.09
CA ARG A 23 -2.46 18.06 -8.77
C ARG A 23 -0.96 18.41 -8.81
N THR A 24 -0.27 18.08 -9.90
CA THR A 24 1.21 18.18 -9.97
C THR A 24 1.72 19.12 -11.05
N GLY A 25 0.87 19.56 -11.99
CA GLY A 25 1.26 20.44 -13.10
C GLY A 25 2.24 19.82 -14.10
N LYS A 26 2.41 18.49 -14.07
CA LYS A 26 3.38 17.75 -14.88
C LYS A 26 2.98 17.66 -16.35
N SER A 27 3.97 17.53 -17.22
CA SER A 27 3.77 17.32 -18.65
C SER A 27 3.11 15.97 -18.95
N ASP A 28 2.42 15.86 -20.10
CA ASP A 28 1.75 14.62 -20.52
C ASP A 28 2.70 13.41 -20.53
N GLN A 29 3.93 13.60 -21.00
CA GLN A 29 4.93 12.53 -21.03
C GLN A 29 5.35 12.06 -19.63
N GLU A 30 5.49 12.96 -18.66
CA GLU A 30 5.81 12.58 -17.28
C GLU A 30 4.63 11.84 -16.63
N VAL A 31 3.41 12.28 -16.92
CA VAL A 31 2.18 11.68 -16.38
C VAL A 31 2.00 10.27 -16.92
N ASP A 32 2.25 10.06 -18.21
CA ASP A 32 2.20 8.73 -18.84
C ASP A 32 3.20 7.76 -18.21
N GLN A 33 4.41 8.23 -17.89
CA GLN A 33 5.42 7.42 -17.19
C GLN A 33 4.99 7.07 -15.76
N ILE A 34 4.40 8.02 -15.03
CA ILE A 34 3.89 7.78 -13.68
C ILE A 34 2.78 6.73 -13.71
N VAL A 35 1.82 6.88 -14.62
CA VAL A 35 0.69 5.96 -14.75
C VAL A 35 1.15 4.56 -15.15
N ALA A 36 2.06 4.43 -16.12
CA ALA A 36 2.62 3.13 -16.52
C ALA A 36 3.34 2.44 -15.35
N LYS A 37 4.10 3.19 -14.55
CA LYS A 37 4.78 2.66 -13.36
C LYS A 37 3.78 2.25 -12.27
N THR A 38 2.70 3.01 -12.10
CA THR A 38 1.63 2.70 -11.14
C THR A 38 0.91 1.43 -11.52
N GLU A 39 0.59 1.21 -12.80
CA GLU A 39 -0.03 -0.02 -13.27
C GLU A 39 0.84 -1.24 -13.05
N GLN A 40 2.13 -1.15 -13.39
CA GLN A 40 3.09 -2.22 -13.13
C GLN A 40 3.14 -2.54 -11.62
N SER A 41 3.17 -1.50 -10.78
CA SER A 41 3.19 -1.66 -9.32
C SER A 41 1.89 -2.29 -8.80
N TYR A 42 0.75 -1.93 -9.37
CA TYR A 42 -0.55 -2.50 -9.03
C TYR A 42 -0.63 -3.98 -9.39
N GLN A 43 -0.20 -4.36 -10.59
CA GLN A 43 -0.16 -5.77 -11.01
C GLN A 43 0.74 -6.61 -10.09
N GLN A 44 1.92 -6.09 -9.74
CA GLN A 44 2.82 -6.74 -8.77
C GLN A 44 2.17 -6.88 -7.39
N ALA A 45 1.45 -5.85 -6.93
CA ALA A 45 0.74 -5.88 -5.66
C ALA A 45 -0.38 -6.93 -5.66
N VAL A 46 -1.15 -7.04 -6.75
CA VAL A 46 -2.22 -8.04 -6.89
C VAL A 46 -1.65 -9.46 -6.89
N GLN A 47 -0.57 -9.71 -7.65
CA GLN A 47 0.10 -11.01 -7.66
C GLN A 47 0.61 -11.38 -6.27
N LYS A 48 1.30 -10.45 -5.60
CA LYS A 48 1.83 -10.66 -4.25
C LYS A 48 0.73 -10.84 -3.22
N TYR A 49 -0.40 -10.13 -3.38
CA TYR A 49 -1.58 -10.32 -2.54
C TYR A 49 -2.17 -11.72 -2.69
N GLN A 50 -2.30 -12.23 -3.92
CA GLN A 50 -2.78 -13.59 -4.18
C GLN A 50 -1.85 -14.64 -3.55
N GLU A 51 -0.52 -14.48 -3.72
CA GLU A 51 0.47 -15.38 -3.13
C GLU A 51 0.40 -15.36 -1.59
N LEU A 52 0.37 -14.16 -0.99
CA LEU A 52 0.24 -13.99 0.45
C LEU A 52 -1.08 -14.56 0.97
N LYS A 53 -2.18 -14.40 0.23
CA LYS A 53 -3.48 -14.97 0.60
C LYS A 53 -3.42 -16.48 0.65
N GLN A 54 -2.86 -17.14 -0.36
CA GLN A 54 -2.72 -18.61 -0.36
C GLN A 54 -1.84 -19.10 0.80
N GLN A 55 -0.69 -18.45 1.01
CA GLN A 55 0.20 -18.78 2.13
C GLN A 55 -0.46 -18.53 3.50
N ALA A 56 -1.22 -17.44 3.62
CA ALA A 56 -1.95 -17.11 4.84
C ALA A 56 -3.08 -18.09 5.10
N GLU A 57 -3.84 -18.50 4.09
CA GLU A 57 -4.89 -19.51 4.23
C GLU A 57 -4.33 -20.86 4.69
N GLN A 58 -3.21 -21.32 4.11
CA GLN A 58 -2.53 -22.53 4.58
C GLN A 58 -2.04 -22.41 6.02
N LYS A 59 -1.30 -21.33 6.33
CA LYS A 59 -0.83 -21.08 7.70
C LYS A 59 -1.96 -20.92 8.71
N ALA A 60 -3.08 -20.31 8.31
CA ALA A 60 -4.25 -20.13 9.18
C ALA A 60 -4.95 -21.46 9.44
N ARG A 61 -5.00 -22.38 8.47
CA ARG A 61 -5.50 -23.74 8.68
C ARG A 61 -4.59 -24.51 9.63
N GLU A 62 -3.28 -24.53 9.39
CA GLU A 62 -2.32 -25.21 10.27
C GLU A 62 -2.30 -24.64 11.70
N ALA A 63 -2.29 -23.31 11.82
CA ALA A 63 -2.34 -22.63 13.12
C ALA A 63 -3.71 -22.80 13.77
N GLY A 64 -4.79 -22.83 12.99
CA GLY A 64 -6.15 -23.07 13.45
C GLY A 64 -6.35 -24.48 13.99
N GLU A 65 -5.80 -25.49 13.33
CA GLU A 65 -5.79 -26.88 13.81
C GLU A 65 -4.95 -27.02 15.10
N LYS A 66 -3.78 -26.36 15.17
CA LYS A 66 -2.94 -26.32 16.39
C LYS A 66 -3.57 -25.53 17.54
N ALA A 67 -4.28 -24.45 17.25
CA ALA A 67 -4.95 -23.60 18.25
C ALA A 67 -6.31 -24.15 18.67
N ALA A 68 -7.00 -24.92 17.82
CA ALA A 68 -8.17 -25.69 18.21
C ALA A 68 -7.82 -26.76 19.26
N ALA A 69 -6.57 -27.23 19.26
CA ALA A 69 -6.03 -28.07 20.33
C ALA A 69 -5.63 -27.28 21.61
N ALA A 70 -5.60 -25.93 21.59
CA ALA A 70 -5.20 -25.09 22.74
C ALA A 70 -5.83 -23.67 22.76
N THR A 71 -6.99 -23.56 23.41
CA THR A 71 -7.48 -22.50 24.35
C THR A 71 -7.31 -20.97 24.10
N ALA A 72 -6.65 -20.40 23.09
CA ALA A 72 -6.41 -18.93 23.06
C ALA A 72 -6.80 -18.18 21.78
N LYS A 73 -8.09 -18.20 21.39
CA LYS A 73 -8.60 -17.37 20.26
C LYS A 73 -8.41 -15.86 20.47
N ALA A 74 -8.52 -15.37 21.71
CA ALA A 74 -8.38 -13.94 22.02
C ALA A 74 -6.94 -13.44 21.80
N SER A 75 -5.93 -14.22 22.18
CA SER A 75 -4.53 -13.85 22.01
C SER A 75 -4.12 -13.75 20.53
N TRP A 76 -4.70 -14.58 19.67
CA TRP A 76 -4.42 -14.53 18.23
C TRP A 76 -4.97 -13.26 17.57
N TYR A 77 -6.17 -12.83 17.98
CA TYR A 77 -6.74 -11.56 17.53
C TYR A 77 -5.88 -10.37 17.98
N ALA A 78 -5.51 -10.32 19.26
CA ALA A 78 -4.64 -9.29 19.80
C ALA A 78 -3.28 -9.24 19.09
N LEU A 79 -2.68 -10.41 18.82
CA LEU A 79 -1.42 -10.52 18.09
C LEU A 79 -1.53 -9.93 16.67
N ILE A 80 -2.58 -10.28 15.92
CA ILE A 80 -2.78 -9.77 14.56
C ILE A 80 -2.95 -8.25 14.57
N LEU A 81 -3.73 -7.74 15.52
CA LEU A 81 -3.98 -6.30 15.65
C LEU A 81 -2.69 -5.53 15.95
N LEU A 82 -1.85 -6.04 16.84
CA LEU A 82 -0.53 -5.46 17.12
C LEU A 82 0.41 -5.45 15.92
N ILE A 83 0.39 -6.51 15.09
CA ILE A 83 1.21 -6.56 13.88
C ILE A 83 0.77 -5.45 12.90
N ILE A 84 -0.53 -5.24 12.74
CA ILE A 84 -1.07 -4.18 11.87
C ILE A 84 -0.61 -2.80 12.36
N GLU A 85 -0.74 -2.53 13.66
CA GLU A 85 -0.29 -1.26 14.27
C GLU A 85 1.22 -1.03 14.10
N ALA A 86 2.04 -2.06 14.30
CA ALA A 86 3.48 -1.97 14.15
C ALA A 86 3.88 -1.65 12.69
N VAL A 87 3.21 -2.25 11.71
CA VAL A 87 3.44 -1.96 10.29
C VAL A 87 3.06 -0.51 9.98
N LEU A 88 1.88 -0.07 10.42
CA LEU A 88 1.41 1.30 10.22
C LEU A 88 2.37 2.33 10.83
N ALA A 89 2.79 2.12 12.07
CA ALA A 89 3.76 2.98 12.76
C ALA A 89 5.12 3.01 12.04
N GLY A 90 5.59 1.85 11.56
CA GLY A 90 6.84 1.74 10.81
C GLY A 90 6.82 2.53 9.50
N VAL A 91 5.74 2.42 8.72
CA VAL A 91 5.58 3.16 7.46
C VAL A 91 5.48 4.66 7.71
N MET A 92 4.61 5.09 8.63
CA MET A 92 4.43 6.50 8.94
C MET A 92 5.69 7.14 9.52
N GLY A 93 6.41 6.45 10.40
CA GLY A 93 7.69 6.92 10.93
C GLY A 93 8.78 7.05 9.87
N MET A 94 8.81 6.16 8.87
CA MET A 94 9.77 6.23 7.77
C MET A 94 9.47 7.40 6.82
N VAL A 95 8.20 7.62 6.47
CA VAL A 95 7.77 8.74 5.62
C VAL A 95 8.02 10.07 6.34
N GLY A 96 7.60 10.17 7.61
CA GLY A 96 7.78 11.39 8.43
C GLY A 96 9.24 11.83 8.55
N ARG A 97 10.18 10.89 8.75
CA ARG A 97 11.61 11.21 8.76
C ARG A 97 12.12 11.79 7.45
N ARG A 98 11.58 11.36 6.30
CA ARG A 98 12.02 11.82 4.98
C ARG A 98 11.45 13.20 4.63
N THR A 99 10.30 13.57 5.20
CA THR A 99 9.62 14.84 4.94
C THR A 99 9.83 15.89 6.02
N GLN A 100 10.67 15.63 7.03
CA GLN A 100 10.96 16.62 8.07
C GLN A 100 11.75 17.80 7.49
N PRO A 101 11.21 19.03 7.53
CA PRO A 101 11.98 20.21 7.13
C PRO A 101 13.12 20.42 8.13
N ARG A 102 14.34 20.66 7.61
CA ARG A 102 15.49 21.06 8.43
C ARG A 102 15.09 22.30 9.21
N GLN A 103 14.97 22.17 10.53
CA GLN A 103 14.85 23.32 11.41
C GLN A 103 16.18 24.07 11.36
N VAL A 104 16.22 25.14 10.59
CA VAL A 104 17.34 26.08 10.61
C VAL A 104 17.20 26.83 11.94
N LEU A 105 17.95 26.39 12.95
CA LEU A 105 18.06 27.10 14.22
C LEU A 105 18.71 28.45 13.95
N SER A 106 17.91 29.48 13.72
CA SER A 106 18.39 30.87 13.77
C SER A 106 18.73 31.17 15.22
N HIS A 107 20.00 30.99 15.59
CA HIS A 107 20.58 31.58 16.78
C HIS A 107 20.54 33.11 16.61
N GLU A 108 19.44 33.71 17.07
CA GLU A 108 19.32 35.15 17.21
C GLU A 108 20.15 35.54 18.44
N ARG A 109 21.36 36.05 18.18
CA ARG A 109 22.22 36.71 19.18
C ARG A 109 21.53 37.97 19.68
N ARG A 110 21.41 38.10 21.00
CA ARG A 110 21.38 39.39 21.69
C ARG A 110 22.48 39.41 22.74
#